data_AF-A0A1V5IC59-F1
#
_entry.id   AF-A0A1V5IC59-F1
#
_cell.length_a   1.000
_cell.length_b   1.000
_cell.length_c   1.000
_cell.angle_alpha   90.00
_cell.angle_beta   90.00
_cell.angle_gamma   90.00
#
_symmetry.space_group_name_H-M   'P 1'
#
loop_
_entity.id
_entity.type
_entity.pdbx_description
1 polymer ?
#
loop_
_entity_poly.entity_id
_entity_poly.type
_entity_poly.pdbx_seq_one_letter_code
_entity_poly.pdbx_strand_id
1 'polypeptide(L)' 'MIPAHDGADATTSIGFGNGIGLPYLLDHTVGMKLAIGGTEDSNAPTYNIDADEISKNYVAINASTTLDGVKDVDIYMWI' A
#
# COMPACT_ATOMS: atom_id res chain seq x y z
N MET A 1 22.46 -27.36 -28.57
CA MET A 1 22.81 -26.97 -27.18
C MET A 1 21.75 -26.00 -26.73
N ILE A 2 20.98 -26.33 -25.68
CA ILE A 2 19.98 -25.42 -25.13
C ILE A 2 20.76 -24.42 -24.26
N PRO A 3 20.60 -23.09 -24.46
CA PRO A 3 21.27 -22.08 -23.64
C PRO A 3 21.03 -22.33 -22.14
N ALA A 4 22.05 -22.09 -21.32
CA ALA A 4 21.88 -22.17 -19.87
C ALA A 4 20.87 -21.12 -19.43
N HIS A 5 19.85 -21.55 -18.68
CA HIS A 5 18.93 -20.63 -18.03
C HIS A 5 19.63 -20.11 -16.75
N ASP A 6 20.60 -19.21 -16.93
CA ASP A 6 21.54 -18.78 -15.89
C ASP A 6 21.12 -17.49 -15.15
N GLY A 7 20.03 -16.86 -15.57
CA GLY A 7 19.44 -15.70 -14.89
C GLY A 7 20.32 -14.44 -14.88
N ALA A 8 21.38 -14.38 -15.70
CA ALA A 8 22.35 -13.29 -15.66
C ALA A 8 21.75 -11.89 -15.91
N ASP A 9 20.67 -11.82 -16.71
CA ASP A 9 19.90 -10.59 -16.98
C ASP A 9 18.50 -10.61 -16.33
N ALA A 10 18.20 -11.60 -15.49
CA ALA A 10 16.90 -11.73 -14.86
C ALA A 10 16.81 -10.75 -13.68
N THR A 11 16.22 -9.59 -13.93
CA THR A 11 15.83 -8.65 -12.87
C THR A 11 14.42 -8.97 -12.41
N THR A 12 14.27 -9.47 -11.18
CA THR A 12 12.97 -9.57 -10.53
C THR A 12 12.78 -8.32 -9.66
N SER A 13 11.84 -7.47 -10.08
CA SER A 13 11.39 -6.37 -9.22
C SER A 13 10.42 -6.94 -8.19
N ILE A 14 10.93 -7.27 -7.01
CA ILE A 14 10.09 -7.49 -5.83
C ILE A 14 9.89 -6.11 -5.20
N GLY A 15 8.99 -5.34 -5.80
CA GLY A 15 8.53 -4.10 -5.22
C GLY A 15 7.51 -4.39 -4.14
N PHE A 16 7.79 -4.02 -2.89
CA PHE A 16 6.71 -3.65 -1.99
C PHE A 16 6.10 -2.39 -2.60
N GLY A 17 4.96 -2.52 -3.27
CA GLY A 17 4.21 -1.34 -3.68
C GLY A 17 3.96 -0.47 -2.45
N ASN A 18 3.85 0.84 -2.64
CA ASN A 18 3.58 1.75 -1.52
C ASN A 18 2.16 1.58 -0.94
N GLY A 19 1.42 0.58 -1.43
CA GLY A 19 0.04 0.25 -1.07
C GLY A 19 -0.06 -1.01 -0.21
N ILE A 20 -0.82 -0.92 0.86
CA ILE A 20 -1.25 -2.06 1.69
C ILE A 20 -2.62 -2.50 1.21
N GLY A 21 -2.78 -3.81 0.94
CA GLY A 21 -4.07 -4.39 0.58
C GLY A 21 -5.09 -4.28 1.71
N LEU A 22 -6.33 -3.96 1.36
CA LEU A 22 -7.43 -3.84 2.32
C LEU A 22 -8.16 -5.19 2.45
N PRO A 23 -8.49 -5.65 3.66
CA PRO A 23 -9.19 -6.91 3.87
C PRO A 23 -10.71 -6.83 3.61
N TYR A 24 -11.18 -5.78 2.92
CA TYR A 24 -12.60 -5.52 2.67
C TYR A 24 -12.88 -5.29 1.19
N LEU A 25 -14.00 -5.82 0.71
CA LEU A 25 -14.57 -5.49 -0.59
C LEU A 25 -15.32 -4.17 -0.45
N LEU A 26 -14.77 -3.10 -1.02
CA LEU A 26 -15.30 -1.75 -0.93
C LEU A 26 -16.08 -1.44 -2.21
N ASP A 27 -17.40 -1.28 -2.08
CA ASP A 27 -18.30 -0.87 -3.15
C ASP A 27 -18.62 0.64 -3.13
N HIS A 28 -18.08 1.37 -2.14
CA HIS A 28 -18.27 2.80 -1.98
C HIS A 28 -17.02 3.48 -1.39
N THR A 29 -17.00 4.80 -1.50
CA THR A 29 -15.94 5.66 -0.94
C THR A 29 -16.03 5.68 0.58
N VAL A 30 -14.91 5.40 1.25
CA VAL A 30 -14.82 5.36 2.71
C VAL A 30 -13.94 6.50 3.23
N GLY A 31 -14.16 6.92 4.47
CA GLY A 31 -13.25 7.86 5.12
C GLY A 31 -11.95 7.14 5.46
N MET A 32 -10.80 7.74 5.13
CA MET A 32 -9.49 7.21 5.53
C MET A 32 -8.60 8.30 6.09
N LYS A 33 -7.77 7.93 7.08
CA LYS A 33 -6.76 8.81 7.68
C LYS A 33 -5.51 8.02 8.01
N LEU A 34 -4.36 8.67 7.81
CA LEU A 34 -3.04 8.16 8.18
C LEU A 34 -2.56 8.88 9.46
N ALA A 35 -1.98 8.13 10.39
CA ALA A 35 -1.24 8.70 11.51
C ALA A 35 0.14 8.06 11.62
N ILE A 36 1.14 8.86 11.97
CA ILE A 36 2.53 8.42 12.15
C ILE A 36 2.95 8.77 13.57
N GLY A 37 3.29 7.77 14.38
CA GLY A 37 3.61 7.94 15.79
C GLY A 37 2.46 8.58 16.59
N GLY A 38 1.21 8.25 16.25
CA GLY A 38 0.01 8.79 16.88
C GLY A 38 -0.39 10.21 16.47
N THR A 39 0.35 10.87 15.56
CA THR A 39 -0.01 12.19 15.02
C THR A 39 -0.60 12.04 13.62
N GLU A 40 -1.70 12.74 13.35
CA GLU A 40 -2.31 12.80 12.02
C GLU A 40 -1.32 13.32 10.99
N ASP A 41 -1.19 12.58 9.89
CA ASP A 41 -0.42 13.02 8.75
C ASP A 41 -1.17 14.14 8.01
N SER A 42 -0.44 15.15 7.57
CA SER A 42 -0.96 16.23 6.72
C SER A 42 -1.37 15.76 5.32
N ASN A 43 -0.79 14.65 4.85
CA ASN A 43 -1.13 14.07 3.56
C ASN A 43 -2.31 13.12 3.69
N ALA A 44 -3.35 13.36 2.89
CA ALA A 44 -4.45 12.41 2.76
C ALA A 44 -3.96 11.09 2.13
N PRO A 45 -4.35 9.92 2.67
CA PRO A 45 -4.05 8.65 2.05
C PRO A 45 -4.76 8.53 0.71
N THR A 46 -4.07 7.98 -0.30
CA THR A 46 -4.71 7.57 -1.56
C THR A 46 -5.14 6.13 -1.43
N TYR A 47 -6.32 5.77 -1.90
CA TYR A 47 -6.77 4.39 -1.89
C TYR A 47 -7.53 4.06 -3.17
N ASN A 48 -7.60 2.78 -3.47
CA ASN A 48 -8.41 2.24 -4.55
C ASN A 48 -9.54 1.40 -3.99
N ILE A 49 -10.71 1.52 -4.61
CA ILE A 49 -11.88 0.68 -4.34
C ILE A 49 -12.27 -0.06 -5.61
N ASP A 50 -12.76 -1.27 -5.42
CA ASP A 50 -13.16 -2.23 -6.43
C ASP A 50 -14.18 -3.16 -5.76
N ALA A 51 -15.35 -3.28 -6.39
CA ALA A 51 -16.48 -4.06 -5.90
C ALA A 51 -16.44 -5.53 -6.38
N ASP A 52 -15.54 -5.86 -7.30
CA ASP A 52 -15.46 -7.16 -7.96
C ASP A 52 -14.25 -7.97 -7.48
N GLU A 53 -13.13 -7.31 -7.19
CA GLU A 53 -11.85 -7.94 -6.85
C GLU A 53 -11.22 -7.34 -5.58
N ILE A 54 -11.28 -8.08 -4.47
CA ILE A 54 -10.68 -7.67 -3.19
C ILE A 54 -9.19 -7.35 -3.27
N SER A 55 -8.44 -8.03 -4.15
CA SER A 55 -7.00 -7.82 -4.35
C SER A 55 -6.66 -6.45 -4.93
N LYS A 56 -7.64 -5.76 -5.54
CA LYS A 56 -7.50 -4.40 -6.06
C LYS A 56 -7.80 -3.33 -5.02
N ASN A 57 -8.34 -3.69 -3.87
CA ASN A 57 -8.58 -2.74 -2.79
C ASN A 57 -7.29 -2.55 -1.99
N TYR A 58 -6.76 -1.34 -2.03
CA TYR A 58 -5.52 -1.00 -1.33
C TYR A 58 -5.53 0.45 -0.86
N VAL A 59 -4.71 0.75 0.13
CA VAL A 59 -4.39 2.11 0.59
C VAL A 59 -2.90 2.37 0.45
N ALA A 60 -2.54 3.43 -0.25
CA ALA A 60 -1.18 3.91 -0.41
C ALA A 60 -0.75 4.79 0.78
N ILE A 61 0.42 4.49 1.34
CA ILE A 61 1.00 5.24 2.46
C ILE A 61 1.78 6.45 1.89
N ASN A 62 1.07 7.55 1.65
CA ASN A 62 1.68 8.78 1.14
C ASN A 62 2.17 9.68 2.28
N ALA A 63 3.07 9.16 3.10
CA ALA A 63 3.53 9.86 4.30
C ALA A 63 4.11 11.26 3.97
N SER A 64 3.76 12.30 4.73
CA SER A 64 4.39 13.63 4.55
C SER A 64 5.85 13.67 5.01
N THR A 65 6.26 12.67 5.79
CA THR A 65 7.62 12.51 6.30
C THR A 65 8.18 11.16 5.91
N THR A 66 9.51 11.03 5.84
CA THR A 66 10.17 9.75 5.62
C THR A 66 9.82 8.76 6.74
N LEU A 67 9.36 7.55 6.35
CA LEU A 67 9.14 6.45 7.28
C LEU A 67 10.48 5.91 7.76
N ASP A 68 10.73 5.99 9.06
CA ASP A 68 12.01 5.66 9.69
C ASP A 68 12.05 4.24 10.29
N GLY A 69 10.91 3.53 10.28
CA GLY A 69 10.76 2.22 10.93
C GLY A 69 10.81 2.28 12.46
N VAL A 70 10.78 3.48 13.05
CA VAL A 70 10.78 3.71 14.51
C VAL A 70 9.39 4.09 14.98
N LYS A 71 8.67 4.91 14.20
CA LYS A 71 7.29 5.30 14.51
C LYS A 71 6.30 4.32 13.88
N ASP A 72 5.28 3.98 14.65
CA ASP A 72 4.15 3.20 14.16
C ASP A 72 3.39 3.98 13.08
N VAL A 73 2.85 3.24 12.11
CA VAL A 73 2.01 3.77 11.03
C VAL A 73 0.62 3.19 11.18
N ASP A 74 -0.35 4.05 11.49
CA ASP A 74 -1.73 3.67 11.71
C ASP A 74 -2.61 4.14 10.55
N ILE A 75 -3.47 3.24 10.06
CA ILE A 75 -4.49 3.56 9.06
C ILE A 75 -5.86 3.44 9.74
N TYR A 76 -6.56 4.57 9.84
CA TYR A 76 -7.94 4.61 10.32
C TYR A 76 -8.87 4.62 9.12
N MET A 77 -9.87 3.74 9.17
CA MET A 77 -10.90 3.62 8.14
C MET A 77 -12.28 3.68 8.78
N TRP A 78 -13.15 4.51 8.22
CA TRP A 78 -14.56 4.61 8.61
C TRP A 78 -15.42 4.12 7.45
N ILE A 79 -16.10 3.00 7.71
CA ILE A 79 -16.98 2.25 6.80
C ILE A 79 -18.42 2.46 7.22
#